data_AF-A0A4R6QMW6-F1
#
_entry.id   AF-A0A4R6QMW6-F1
#
_cell.length_a   1.000
_cell.length_b   1.000
_cell.length_c   1.000
_cell.angle_alpha   90.00
_cell.angle_beta   90.00
_cell.angle_gamma   90.00
#
_symmetry.space_group_name_H-M   'P 1'
#
loop_
_entity.id
_entity.type
_entity.pdbx_description
1 polymer ?
#
loop_
_entity_poly.entity_id
_entity_poly.type
_entity_poly.pdbx_seq_one_letter_code
_entity_poly.pdbx_strand_id
1 'polypeptide(L)'
;MKSSIRALLAGAALAAWLPSAMATVLSFDDLTQDGTLPLNYGGLDWSTAGWTVFTTPAAPYSPSSGFGRVTTGFMAEDATSLIRFTQPGTFDGAYFAGLGGATLSFELFLNGNKVHSSMVLDPSATPSFLASGYAGLIDAVVVKSANHGEFAMDDFTFTQAVPEPQTYALLIGGLFVVGRIARRRQSNTNEA
;
A
#
# COMPACT_ATOMS: atom_id res chain seq x y z
N MET A 1 42.74 4.57 25.84
CA MET A 1 41.70 3.51 25.84
C MET A 1 40.28 4.00 26.16
N LYS A 2 40.04 5.24 26.63
CA LYS A 2 38.68 5.71 27.00
C LYS A 2 37.91 6.47 25.89
N SER A 3 38.54 6.82 24.76
CA SER A 3 37.90 7.63 23.70
C SER A 3 37.28 6.81 22.55
N SER A 4 37.68 5.55 22.36
CA SER A 4 37.23 4.72 21.24
C SER A 4 35.82 4.14 21.40
N ILE A 5 35.30 4.09 22.65
CA ILE A 5 33.99 3.51 22.96
C ILE A 5 32.84 4.49 22.64
N ARG A 6 33.09 5.80 22.66
CA ARG A 6 32.05 6.82 22.37
C ARG A 6 31.69 6.92 20.89
N ALA A 7 32.60 6.58 19.98
CA ALA A 7 32.36 6.63 18.54
C ALA A 7 31.48 5.47 18.04
N LEU A 8 31.51 4.31 18.74
CA LEU A 8 30.70 3.15 18.39
C LEU A 8 29.22 3.33 18.82
N LEU A 9 28.99 4.06 19.90
CA LEU A 9 27.63 4.34 20.42
C LEU A 9 26.85 5.34 19.57
N ALA A 10 27.52 6.22 18.81
CA ALA A 10 26.85 7.17 17.93
C ALA A 10 26.33 6.54 16.61
N GLY A 11 26.95 5.45 16.14
CA GLY A 11 26.50 4.73 14.95
C GLY A 11 25.33 3.77 15.21
N ALA A 12 25.27 3.17 16.39
CA ALA A 12 24.22 2.22 16.76
C ALA A 12 22.85 2.91 16.98
N ALA A 13 22.82 4.20 17.35
CA ALA A 13 21.58 4.93 17.58
C ALA A 13 20.84 5.35 16.29
N LEU A 14 21.53 5.46 15.14
CA LEU A 14 20.89 5.86 13.87
C LEU A 14 20.32 4.69 13.05
N ALA A 15 20.69 3.44 13.35
CA ALA A 15 20.22 2.26 12.62
C ALA A 15 18.83 1.77 13.07
N ALA A 16 18.28 2.32 14.16
CA ALA A 16 17.03 1.84 14.75
C ALA A 16 15.76 2.35 14.04
N TRP A 17 15.88 3.16 12.98
CA TRP A 17 14.77 3.86 12.33
C TRP A 17 14.66 3.53 10.83
N LEU A 18 14.99 2.29 10.43
CA LEU A 18 14.66 1.84 9.07
C LEU A 18 13.14 1.62 9.01
N PRO A 19 12.39 2.32 8.15
CA PRO A 19 10.99 2.00 7.93
C PRO A 19 10.91 0.61 7.31
N SER A 20 10.44 -0.36 8.08
CA SER A 20 9.94 -1.62 7.53
C SER A 20 8.67 -1.33 6.77
N ALA A 21 8.54 -1.86 5.55
CA ALA A 21 7.25 -1.91 4.88
C ALA A 21 6.29 -2.73 5.77
N MET A 22 5.23 -2.08 6.27
CA MET A 22 4.16 -2.73 7.01
C MET A 22 2.91 -2.78 6.15
N ALA A 23 2.02 -3.71 6.45
CA ALA A 23 0.72 -3.77 5.82
C ALA A 23 -0.06 -2.46 6.12
N THR A 24 -0.53 -1.85 5.05
CA THR A 24 -1.46 -0.72 5.06
C THR A 24 -2.87 -1.28 4.84
N VAL A 25 -3.81 -0.85 5.68
CA VAL A 25 -5.25 -1.11 5.52
C VAL A 25 -5.93 0.21 5.23
N LEU A 26 -6.62 0.28 4.10
CA LEU A 26 -7.48 1.41 3.76
C LEU A 26 -8.92 1.08 4.16
N SER A 27 -9.34 1.56 5.33
CA SER A 27 -10.73 1.43 5.80
C SER A 27 -11.67 2.52 5.25
N PHE A 28 -11.13 3.54 4.60
CA PHE A 28 -11.89 4.69 4.07
C PHE A 28 -12.62 5.52 5.13
N ASP A 29 -12.47 5.23 6.42
CA ASP A 29 -13.17 5.91 7.53
C ASP A 29 -12.79 7.37 7.71
N ASP A 30 -11.62 7.77 7.21
CA ASP A 30 -11.19 9.17 7.20
C ASP A 30 -11.93 10.01 6.15
N LEU A 31 -12.62 9.36 5.20
CA LEU A 31 -13.44 9.99 4.18
C LEU A 31 -14.88 10.12 4.70
N THR A 32 -15.20 11.28 5.26
CA THR A 32 -16.48 11.51 5.98
C THR A 32 -17.65 11.94 5.11
N GLN A 33 -17.48 12.01 3.78
CA GLN A 33 -18.50 12.48 2.85
C GLN A 33 -18.58 11.57 1.63
N ASP A 34 -19.82 11.33 1.19
CA ASP A 34 -20.10 10.58 -0.03
C ASP A 34 -19.64 11.39 -1.25
N GLY A 35 -18.98 10.75 -2.21
CA GLY A 35 -18.44 11.44 -3.38
C GLY A 35 -17.36 10.64 -4.11
N THR A 36 -16.64 11.31 -5.00
CA THR A 36 -15.52 10.68 -5.72
C THR A 36 -14.36 10.36 -4.79
N LEU A 37 -13.79 9.17 -4.92
CA LEU A 37 -12.58 8.80 -4.18
C LEU A 37 -11.39 9.68 -4.64
N PRO A 38 -10.60 10.28 -3.74
CA PRO A 38 -9.45 11.07 -4.14
C PRO A 38 -8.44 10.24 -4.94
N LEU A 39 -7.93 10.81 -6.05
CA LEU A 39 -7.12 10.09 -7.04
C LEU A 39 -5.88 9.40 -6.48
N ASN A 40 -5.28 9.95 -5.41
CA ASN A 40 -4.05 9.43 -4.78
C ASN A 40 -4.27 8.91 -3.35
N TYR A 41 -5.50 8.50 -3.02
CA TYR A 41 -5.85 8.05 -1.69
C TYR A 41 -5.02 6.83 -1.26
N GLY A 42 -4.50 6.84 -0.03
CA GLY A 42 -3.69 5.74 0.49
C GLY A 42 -2.36 5.47 -0.23
N GLY A 43 -1.86 6.40 -1.06
CA GLY A 43 -0.63 6.19 -1.85
C GLY A 43 -0.81 5.22 -3.03
N LEU A 44 -2.06 5.00 -3.43
CA LEU A 44 -2.46 4.29 -4.64
C LEU A 44 -3.01 5.29 -5.66
N ASP A 45 -2.92 4.93 -6.94
CA ASP A 45 -3.52 5.67 -8.04
C ASP A 45 -4.88 5.06 -8.41
N TRP A 46 -5.93 5.83 -8.17
CA TRP A 46 -7.32 5.54 -8.44
C TRP A 46 -7.84 6.26 -9.70
N SER A 47 -6.96 6.95 -10.44
CA SER A 47 -7.35 7.91 -11.49
C SER A 47 -8.02 7.30 -12.71
N THR A 48 -7.87 6.00 -12.93
CA THR A 48 -8.56 5.29 -14.02
C THR A 48 -9.97 4.84 -13.67
N ALA A 49 -10.46 5.13 -12.47
CA ALA A 49 -11.52 4.34 -11.89
C ALA A 49 -12.66 5.18 -11.31
N GLY A 50 -13.89 4.80 -11.66
CA GLY A 50 -15.13 5.41 -11.19
C GLY A 50 -15.47 5.04 -9.76
N TRP A 51 -14.47 4.99 -8.88
CA TRP A 51 -14.67 4.68 -7.46
C TRP A 51 -15.29 5.89 -6.76
N THR A 52 -16.39 5.61 -6.06
CA THR A 52 -17.05 6.56 -5.20
C THR A 52 -17.04 6.05 -3.77
N VAL A 53 -16.72 6.96 -2.87
CA VAL A 53 -16.87 6.79 -1.44
C VAL A 53 -18.34 6.92 -1.09
N PHE A 54 -18.80 6.07 -0.17
CA PHE A 54 -20.05 6.30 0.53
C PHE A 54 -19.94 5.86 1.99
N THR A 55 -20.56 6.65 2.85
CA THR A 55 -20.53 6.55 4.31
C THR A 55 -21.93 6.37 4.89
N THR A 56 -22.96 6.67 4.11
CA THR A 56 -24.34 6.43 4.49
C THR A 56 -24.59 4.93 4.69
N PRO A 57 -25.21 4.49 5.81
CA PRO A 57 -25.60 3.11 5.98
C PRO A 57 -26.58 2.66 4.88
N ALA A 58 -26.23 1.61 4.16
CA ALA A 58 -27.06 1.07 3.09
C ALA A 58 -26.90 -0.46 3.06
N ALA A 59 -27.98 -1.20 3.33
CA ALA A 59 -27.98 -2.65 3.11
C ALA A 59 -28.19 -2.94 1.61
N PRO A 60 -27.52 -3.95 1.02
CA PRO A 60 -26.62 -4.93 1.65
C PRO A 60 -25.13 -4.50 1.71
N TYR A 61 -24.81 -3.23 1.53
CA TYR A 61 -23.45 -2.69 1.47
C TYR A 61 -22.88 -2.32 2.86
N SER A 62 -22.92 -3.29 3.78
CA SER A 62 -22.42 -3.12 5.14
C SER A 62 -20.89 -2.95 5.17
N PRO A 63 -20.34 -2.04 6.00
CA PRO A 63 -18.90 -1.92 6.18
C PRO A 63 -18.33 -3.10 6.98
N SER A 64 -17.07 -3.47 6.75
CA SER A 64 -16.30 -4.35 7.65
C SER A 64 -15.70 -3.58 8.82
N SER A 65 -15.36 -2.31 8.62
CA SER A 65 -14.87 -1.43 9.68
C SER A 65 -15.50 -0.04 9.57
N GLY A 66 -15.75 0.59 10.74
CA GLY A 66 -16.33 1.93 10.82
C GLY A 66 -17.53 2.20 9.90
N PHE A 67 -17.38 3.22 9.05
CA PHE A 67 -18.36 3.64 8.04
C PHE A 67 -17.72 3.92 6.67
N GLY A 68 -16.42 3.90 6.46
CA GLY A 68 -15.87 4.11 5.12
C GLY A 68 -16.18 2.93 4.20
N ARG A 69 -16.59 3.17 2.95
CA ARG A 69 -16.71 2.14 1.88
C ARG A 69 -16.47 2.78 0.53
N VAL A 70 -16.05 1.98 -0.45
CA VAL A 70 -15.95 2.39 -1.86
C VAL A 70 -16.68 1.44 -2.79
N THR A 71 -17.24 1.95 -3.88
CA THR A 71 -17.91 1.15 -4.92
C THR A 71 -17.66 1.76 -6.31
N THR A 72 -17.93 1.00 -7.36
CA THR A 72 -17.98 1.49 -8.75
C THR A 72 -19.43 1.80 -9.16
N GLY A 73 -19.63 2.46 -10.30
CA GLY A 73 -20.99 2.71 -10.82
C GLY A 73 -21.68 1.43 -11.32
N PHE A 74 -23.02 1.41 -11.35
CA PHE A 74 -23.79 0.24 -11.85
C PHE A 74 -23.52 -0.14 -13.30
N MET A 75 -23.04 0.81 -14.11
CA MET A 75 -22.69 0.61 -15.53
C MET A 75 -21.18 0.57 -15.76
N ALA A 76 -20.41 0.37 -14.69
CA ALA A 76 -18.95 0.27 -14.79
C ALA A 76 -18.51 -1.01 -15.50
N GLU A 77 -17.31 -0.94 -16.05
CA GLU A 77 -16.59 -2.08 -16.61
C GLU A 77 -15.37 -2.38 -15.74
N ASP A 78 -14.78 -3.56 -15.90
CA ASP A 78 -13.58 -3.96 -15.14
C ASP A 78 -12.42 -2.97 -15.27
N ALA A 79 -12.28 -2.30 -16.42
CA ALA A 79 -11.25 -1.27 -16.60
C ALA A 79 -11.41 -0.10 -15.61
N THR A 80 -12.63 0.17 -15.15
CA THR A 80 -12.97 1.24 -14.21
C THR A 80 -12.85 0.83 -12.75
N SER A 81 -12.52 -0.43 -12.45
CA SER A 81 -12.18 -0.90 -11.10
C SER A 81 -10.67 -1.04 -10.88
N LEU A 82 -9.86 -0.61 -11.86
CA LEU A 82 -8.41 -0.69 -11.81
C LEU A 82 -7.83 0.24 -10.74
N ILE A 83 -7.05 -0.35 -9.84
CA ILE A 83 -6.31 0.31 -8.76
C ILE A 83 -4.83 0.11 -9.03
N ARG A 84 -4.06 1.19 -9.13
CA ARG A 84 -2.62 1.13 -9.38
C ARG A 84 -1.81 1.42 -8.13
N PHE A 85 -0.71 0.72 -8.00
CA PHE A 85 0.26 0.99 -6.96
C PHE A 85 1.26 2.01 -7.49
N THR A 86 1.65 2.97 -6.65
CA THR A 86 2.65 3.96 -7.05
C THR A 86 4.07 3.38 -7.02
N GLN A 87 4.26 2.27 -6.29
CA GLN A 87 5.44 1.40 -6.32
C GLN A 87 4.99 -0.07 -6.21
N PRO A 88 5.68 -1.03 -6.85
CA PRO A 88 5.31 -2.44 -6.71
C PRO A 88 5.22 -2.88 -5.24
N GLY A 89 4.20 -3.69 -4.93
CA GLY A 89 3.91 -4.15 -3.58
C GLY A 89 3.23 -5.52 -3.57
N THR A 90 2.98 -6.05 -2.39
CA THR A 90 2.10 -7.22 -2.21
C THR A 90 0.69 -6.74 -1.89
N PHE A 91 -0.30 -7.55 -2.26
CA PHE A 91 -1.70 -7.28 -1.98
C PHE A 91 -2.31 -8.49 -1.29
N ASP A 92 -2.91 -8.28 -0.13
CA ASP A 92 -3.42 -9.38 0.70
C ASP A 92 -4.88 -9.66 0.38
N GLY A 93 -5.68 -8.62 0.12
CA GLY A 93 -7.09 -8.72 -0.19
C GLY A 93 -7.91 -7.51 0.27
N ALA A 94 -9.22 -7.64 0.25
CA ALA A 94 -10.16 -6.64 0.75
C ALA A 94 -11.46 -7.31 1.23
N TYR A 95 -12.23 -6.61 2.06
CA TYR A 95 -13.57 -7.02 2.45
C TYR A 95 -14.60 -6.54 1.42
N PHE A 96 -15.60 -7.37 1.18
CA PHE A 96 -16.73 -7.04 0.31
C PHE A 96 -18.07 -7.38 0.95
N ALA A 97 -19.03 -6.50 0.73
CA ALA A 97 -20.46 -6.71 1.02
C ALA A 97 -21.28 -6.24 -0.18
N GLY A 98 -22.48 -6.78 -0.38
CA GLY A 98 -23.24 -6.50 -1.60
C GLY A 98 -24.42 -7.42 -1.85
N LEU A 99 -25.01 -7.27 -3.04
CA LEU A 99 -26.09 -8.11 -3.51
C LEU A 99 -25.54 -9.47 -3.94
N GLY A 100 -26.17 -10.55 -3.46
CA GLY A 100 -25.85 -11.89 -3.93
C GLY A 100 -26.06 -12.01 -5.43
N GLY A 101 -25.12 -12.66 -6.12
CA GLY A 101 -25.03 -12.74 -7.57
C GLY A 101 -24.02 -11.76 -8.17
N ALA A 102 -23.60 -10.71 -7.45
CA ALA A 102 -22.56 -9.79 -7.88
C ALA A 102 -21.16 -10.37 -7.64
N THR A 103 -20.88 -11.55 -8.21
CA THR A 103 -19.66 -12.31 -7.92
C THR A 103 -18.38 -11.54 -8.30
N LEU A 104 -17.39 -11.58 -7.42
CA LEU A 104 -16.16 -10.79 -7.48
C LEU A 104 -14.93 -11.68 -7.56
N SER A 105 -13.90 -11.22 -8.27
CA SER A 105 -12.55 -11.77 -8.17
C SER A 105 -11.50 -10.68 -8.43
N PHE A 106 -10.25 -10.95 -8.11
CA PHE A 106 -9.14 -10.07 -8.47
C PHE A 106 -8.40 -10.61 -9.69
N GLU A 107 -8.03 -9.71 -10.60
CA GLU A 107 -6.91 -9.91 -11.52
C GLU A 107 -5.74 -9.04 -11.09
N LEU A 108 -4.59 -9.66 -10.89
CA LEU A 108 -3.39 -9.00 -10.40
C LEU A 108 -2.37 -8.87 -11.53
N PHE A 109 -1.74 -7.70 -11.62
CA PHE A 109 -0.81 -7.39 -12.70
C PHE A 109 0.55 -6.94 -12.17
N LEU A 110 1.59 -7.21 -12.95
CA LEU A 110 2.92 -6.66 -12.78
C LEU A 110 3.51 -6.30 -14.16
N ASN A 111 3.93 -5.05 -14.34
CA ASN A 111 4.44 -4.51 -15.59
C ASN A 111 3.48 -4.75 -16.77
N GLY A 112 2.18 -4.61 -16.53
CA GLY A 112 1.12 -4.83 -17.52
C GLY A 112 0.78 -6.29 -17.82
N ASN A 113 1.48 -7.26 -17.22
CA ASN A 113 1.18 -8.69 -17.39
C ASN A 113 0.33 -9.20 -16.24
N LYS A 114 -0.72 -9.98 -16.53
CA LYS A 114 -1.49 -10.66 -15.47
C LYS A 114 -0.62 -11.74 -14.83
N VAL A 115 -0.37 -11.61 -13.54
CA VAL A 115 0.44 -12.55 -12.75
C VAL A 115 -0.39 -13.51 -11.92
N HIS A 116 -1.63 -13.14 -11.59
CA HIS A 116 -2.52 -13.98 -10.80
C HIS A 116 -4.00 -13.65 -11.00
N SER A 117 -4.86 -14.60 -10.66
CA SER A 117 -6.31 -14.41 -10.48
C SER A 117 -6.73 -15.09 -9.18
N SER A 118 -7.47 -14.37 -8.33
CA SER A 118 -7.93 -14.92 -7.05
C SER A 118 -9.06 -15.95 -7.23
N MET A 119 -9.51 -16.52 -6.11
CA MET A 119 -10.82 -17.19 -6.07
C MET A 119 -11.97 -16.19 -6.29
N VAL A 120 -13.17 -16.72 -6.50
CA VAL A 120 -14.41 -15.93 -6.61
C VAL A 120 -15.09 -15.82 -5.26
N LEU A 121 -15.63 -14.64 -4.95
CA LEU A 121 -16.49 -14.38 -3.80
C LEU A 121 -17.88 -13.97 -4.31
N ASP A 122 -18.94 -14.54 -3.74
CA ASP A 122 -20.30 -14.02 -3.89
C ASP A 122 -20.65 -13.18 -2.64
N PRO A 123 -20.81 -11.85 -2.77
CA PRO A 123 -20.99 -10.99 -1.60
C PRO A 123 -22.38 -11.17 -0.98
N SER A 124 -22.50 -10.73 0.28
CA SER A 124 -23.77 -10.69 1.00
C SER A 124 -23.85 -9.42 1.85
N ALA A 125 -24.93 -9.25 2.61
CA ALA A 125 -25.03 -8.18 3.60
C ALA A 125 -23.98 -8.29 4.74
N THR A 126 -23.39 -9.48 4.94
CA THR A 126 -22.28 -9.68 5.87
C THR A 126 -20.95 -9.55 5.11
N PRO A 127 -20.08 -8.61 5.50
CA PRO A 127 -18.77 -8.43 4.87
C PRO A 127 -17.95 -9.73 4.92
N SER A 128 -17.34 -10.07 3.79
CA SER A 128 -16.47 -11.25 3.66
C SER A 128 -15.15 -10.85 3.04
N PHE A 129 -14.06 -11.36 3.59
CA PHE A 129 -12.73 -11.10 3.06
C PHE A 129 -12.47 -11.95 1.82
N LEU A 130 -12.17 -11.31 0.70
CA LEU A 130 -11.59 -11.96 -0.47
C LEU A 130 -10.08 -11.82 -0.39
N ALA A 131 -9.39 -12.93 -0.16
CA ALA A 131 -7.93 -12.97 -0.20
C ALA A 131 -7.43 -12.95 -1.66
N SER A 132 -6.31 -12.27 -1.91
CA SER A 132 -5.65 -12.25 -3.22
C SER A 132 -5.16 -13.64 -3.63
N GLY A 133 -4.74 -14.46 -2.67
CA GLY A 133 -4.11 -15.76 -2.89
C GLY A 133 -2.68 -15.69 -3.44
N TYR A 134 -2.07 -14.49 -3.48
CA TYR A 134 -0.80 -14.25 -4.15
C TYR A 134 0.18 -13.46 -3.27
N ALA A 135 1.35 -14.03 -3.04
CA ALA A 135 2.41 -13.42 -2.24
C ALA A 135 3.45 -12.65 -3.08
N GLY A 136 3.34 -12.69 -4.41
CA GLY A 136 4.27 -12.00 -5.30
C GLY A 136 3.99 -10.51 -5.42
N LEU A 137 4.94 -9.78 -6.01
CA LEU A 137 4.78 -8.35 -6.28
C LEU A 137 3.77 -8.11 -7.41
N ILE A 138 3.03 -7.02 -7.28
CA ILE A 138 2.07 -6.50 -8.23
C ILE A 138 2.24 -4.98 -8.33
N ASP A 139 1.75 -4.38 -9.41
CA ASP A 139 1.61 -2.93 -9.57
C ASP A 139 0.17 -2.50 -9.87
N ALA A 140 -0.75 -3.46 -10.05
CA ALA A 140 -2.15 -3.17 -10.30
C ALA A 140 -3.08 -4.31 -9.86
N VAL A 141 -4.26 -3.92 -9.39
CA VAL A 141 -5.39 -4.79 -9.05
C VAL A 141 -6.60 -4.36 -9.87
N VAL A 142 -7.27 -5.32 -10.49
CA VAL A 142 -8.60 -5.13 -11.10
C VAL A 142 -9.61 -5.96 -10.30
N VAL A 143 -10.69 -5.32 -9.84
CA VAL A 143 -11.82 -6.03 -9.24
C VAL A 143 -12.80 -6.40 -10.35
N LYS A 144 -12.87 -7.70 -10.67
CA LYS A 144 -13.73 -8.24 -11.73
C LYS A 144 -15.14 -8.46 -11.20
N SER A 145 -16.13 -7.98 -11.94
CA SER A 145 -17.55 -8.29 -11.70
C SER A 145 -18.33 -8.19 -12.99
N ALA A 146 -19.35 -9.03 -13.17
CA ALA A 146 -20.36 -8.82 -14.20
C ALA A 146 -21.41 -7.77 -13.76
N ASN A 147 -21.51 -7.52 -12.45
CA ASN A 147 -22.50 -6.63 -11.84
C ASN A 147 -21.76 -5.59 -11.00
N HIS A 148 -21.16 -4.61 -11.68
CA HIS A 148 -20.54 -3.47 -11.00
C HIS A 148 -21.60 -2.63 -10.26
N GLY A 149 -21.18 -1.90 -9.22
CA GLY A 149 -22.09 -1.13 -8.35
C GLY A 149 -23.00 -1.94 -7.43
N GLU A 150 -23.06 -3.26 -7.59
CA GLU A 150 -23.81 -4.17 -6.72
C GLU A 150 -22.96 -4.72 -5.56
N PHE A 151 -21.75 -4.20 -5.36
CA PHE A 151 -20.87 -4.49 -4.25
C PHE A 151 -20.25 -3.23 -3.68
N ALA A 152 -19.80 -3.31 -2.43
CA ALA A 152 -18.97 -2.32 -1.78
C ALA A 152 -17.71 -3.01 -1.26
N MET A 153 -16.59 -2.31 -1.38
CA MET A 153 -15.28 -2.71 -0.91
C MET A 153 -14.90 -1.90 0.32
N ASP A 154 -14.28 -2.57 1.27
CA ASP A 154 -13.77 -1.99 2.51
C ASP A 154 -12.45 -2.70 2.91
N ASP A 155 -11.66 -2.08 3.80
CA ASP A 155 -10.40 -2.62 4.35
C ASP A 155 -9.44 -3.18 3.28
N PHE A 156 -9.14 -2.38 2.25
CA PHE A 156 -8.21 -2.76 1.18
C PHE A 156 -6.78 -2.86 1.74
N THR A 157 -6.23 -4.08 1.77
CA THR A 157 -5.02 -4.42 2.53
C THR A 157 -3.85 -4.76 1.61
N PHE A 158 -2.75 -4.02 1.73
CA PHE A 158 -1.57 -4.18 0.88
C PHE A 158 -0.28 -3.75 1.59
N THR A 159 0.88 -4.15 1.06
CA THR A 159 2.19 -3.66 1.50
C THR A 159 2.96 -3.11 0.31
N GLN A 160 3.24 -1.81 0.30
CA GLN A 160 4.11 -1.18 -0.71
C GLN A 160 5.54 -1.05 -0.18
N ALA A 161 6.53 -1.19 -1.07
CA ALA A 161 7.90 -0.85 -0.73
C ALA A 161 7.97 0.64 -0.39
N VAL A 162 8.38 0.95 0.84
CA VAL A 162 8.69 2.34 1.22
C VAL A 162 9.97 2.73 0.47
N PRO A 163 9.99 3.84 -0.28
CA PRO A 163 11.21 4.31 -0.90
C PRO A 163 12.33 4.37 0.15
N GLU A 164 13.47 3.73 -0.13
CA GLU A 164 14.55 3.66 0.84
C GLU A 164 14.86 5.08 1.33
N PRO A 165 14.89 5.31 2.65
CA PRO A 165 15.12 6.66 3.14
C PRO A 165 16.51 7.12 2.65
N GLN A 166 16.65 8.43 2.50
CA GLN A 166 17.94 9.09 2.26
C GLN A 166 19.02 8.69 3.28
N THR A 167 18.70 7.93 4.33
CA THR A 167 19.60 7.23 5.25
C THR A 167 20.78 6.55 4.56
N TYR A 168 20.63 5.91 3.39
CA TYR A 168 21.81 5.36 2.70
C TYR A 168 22.72 6.46 2.12
N ALA A 169 22.13 7.50 1.54
CA ALA A 169 22.88 8.67 1.08
C ALA A 169 23.56 9.41 2.25
N LEU A 170 22.90 9.49 3.41
CA LEU A 170 23.44 10.06 4.65
C LEU A 170 24.51 9.17 5.28
N LEU A 171 24.37 7.84 5.20
CA LEU A 171 25.38 6.88 5.63
C LEU A 171 26.65 6.99 4.78
N ILE A 172 26.49 7.00 3.46
CA ILE A 172 27.60 7.19 2.50
C ILE A 172 28.23 8.56 2.72
N GLY A 173 27.42 9.62 2.85
CA GLY A 173 27.89 10.97 3.17
C GLY A 173 28.67 11.03 4.49
N GLY A 174 28.16 10.37 5.54
CA GLY A 174 28.81 10.27 6.84
C GLY A 174 30.15 9.54 6.78
N LEU A 175 30.21 8.40 6.09
CA LEU A 175 31.45 7.64 5.89
C LEU A 175 32.49 8.44 5.11
N PHE A 176 32.06 9.22 4.11
CA PHE A 176 32.94 10.10 3.34
C PHE A 176 33.57 11.19 4.23
N VAL A 177 32.77 11.83 5.09
CA VAL A 177 33.25 12.84 6.04
C VAL A 177 34.25 12.24 7.03
N VAL A 178 33.94 11.07 7.61
CA VAL A 178 34.83 10.37 8.55
C VAL A 178 36.15 9.98 7.87
N GLY A 179 36.10 9.45 6.65
CA GLY A 179 37.28 9.10 5.86
C GLY A 179 38.19 10.31 5.59
N ARG A 180 37.60 11.48 5.29
CA ARG A 180 38.36 12.73 5.05
C ARG A 180 39.06 13.23 6.33
N ILE A 181 38.39 13.14 7.47
CA ILE A 181 38.98 13.51 8.77
C ILE A 181 40.11 12.56 9.15
N ALA A 182 39.94 11.25 8.94
CA ALA A 182 40.96 10.25 9.22
C ALA A 182 42.24 10.47 8.38
N ARG A 183 42.08 10.77 7.07
CA ARG A 183 43.21 11.05 6.16
C ARG A 183 44.01 12.29 6.58
N ARG A 184 43.35 13.34 7.08
CA ARG A 184 44.02 14.57 7.57
C ARG A 184 44.86 14.36 8.83
N ARG A 185 44.53 13.36 9.64
CA ARG A 185 45.30 13.06 10.86
C ARG A 185 46.59 12.30 10.56
N GLN A 186 46.58 11.45 9.54
CA GLN A 186 47.77 10.71 9.11
C GLN A 186 48.83 11.62 8.47
N SER A 187 48.44 12.69 7.76
CA SER A 187 49.40 13.63 7.16
C SER A 187 50.20 14.44 8.21
N ASN A 188 49.65 14.69 9.39
CA ASN A 188 50.32 15.48 10.42
C ASN A 188 51.26 14.64 11.32
N THR A 189 51.36 13.34 11.09
CA THR A 189 52.18 12.43 11.93
C THR A 189 53.52 12.06 11.26
N ASN A 190 53.78 12.53 10.04
CA ASN A 190 55.00 12.21 9.27
C ASN A 190 56.04 13.36 9.26
N GLU A 191 55.91 14.38 10.11
CA GLU A 191 56.88 15.48 10.25
C GLU A 191 57.51 15.56 11.65
N ALA A 192 57.64 14.43 12.36
CA ALA A 192 58.36 14.34 13.63
C ALA A 192 59.54 13.35 13.54
#